data_AF-A0A4Q2DQ59-F1
#
_entry.id   AF-A0A4Q2DQ59-F1
#
_cell.length_a   1.000
_cell.length_b   1.000
_cell.length_c   1.000
_cell.angle_alpha   90.00
_cell.angle_beta   90.00
_cell.angle_gamma   90.00
#
_symmetry.space_group_name_H-M   'P 1'
#
loop_
_entity.id
_entity.type
_entity.pdbx_description
1 polymer ?
#
loop_
_entity_poly.entity_id
_entity_poly.type
_entity_poly.pdbx_seq_one_letter_code
_entity_poly.pdbx_strand_id
1 'polypeptide(L)'
;MLDRVSKAGFFNSQFIEVNNSLTTSSSPDFATTRLLESIRKDSRLNGYNPEDPATIQVPRFTFDIISCLPFAAQKQFCSSNSPSPSNYGSCAFDLARSLDMLPSQEYGLLLVMVEVEVDKVGRYNDRYCGYLSRHGLVLLASRYARRVSMASGPSGGIVIDTSLGRFKVFEHDHRTYVHFDSGMRTAAPAVNVGKQYTQSVPDVDVVRRAAEGRHLARNLYVMPEVINTTPKDWKEPGSVPTIKTAILNVLQDLECSVFLPSKLAKEWELVAQFSSDLLQSVAQIFFDIQEPKRLVQLRDIFSEGMKRKDKSFGDLSSPDEDIEQGVVKWGYVVKVTSGAPERLRVISDMNSDEVHDLVLNTFGTLCKGHSKFRAATLDYGKLGETSDKRFLSIFEAYKAHPSTDRLEEELRRLLHKSENICLVLWQAVLATLAYWNACKALRFGIESPDEWIQFILAQDSDILIG
;
A
#
# COMPACT_ATOMS: atom_id res chain seq x y z
N MET A 1 -9.15 16.87 -18.31
CA MET A 1 -10.01 17.01 -17.10
C MET A 1 -9.21 17.07 -15.79
N LEU A 2 -7.96 16.61 -15.73
CA LEU A 2 -7.11 16.67 -14.52
C LEU A 2 -6.48 18.05 -14.23
N ASP A 3 -6.41 18.95 -15.21
CA ASP A 3 -5.89 20.33 -15.02
C ASP A 3 -6.81 21.28 -14.23
N ARG A 4 -8.02 20.84 -13.85
CA ARG A 4 -8.92 21.65 -13.02
C ARG A 4 -8.86 21.30 -11.53
N VAL A 5 -8.16 20.23 -11.14
CA VAL A 5 -8.06 19.80 -9.73
C VAL A 5 -6.92 20.53 -9.00
N SER A 6 -5.87 20.96 -9.71
CA SER A 6 -4.71 21.65 -9.13
C SER A 6 -4.93 23.14 -8.82
N LYS A 7 -6.09 23.71 -9.21
CA LYS A 7 -6.47 25.12 -8.98
C LYS A 7 -7.75 25.30 -8.17
N ALA A 8 -8.36 24.21 -7.70
CA ALA A 8 -9.39 24.31 -6.68
C ALA A 8 -8.67 24.53 -5.35
N GLY A 9 -8.60 25.79 -4.90
CA GLY A 9 -8.39 26.05 -3.48
C GLY A 9 -9.42 25.24 -2.68
N PHE A 10 -9.06 24.84 -1.47
CA PHE A 10 -9.91 24.19 -0.46
C PHE A 10 -11.08 25.10 0.02
N PHE A 11 -11.70 25.85 -0.90
CA PHE A 11 -12.77 26.81 -0.65
C PHE A 11 -14.12 26.39 -1.25
N ASN A 12 -14.23 25.17 -1.79
CA ASN A 12 -15.53 24.59 -2.14
C ASN A 12 -15.82 23.40 -1.23
N SER A 13 -16.47 23.72 -0.10
CA SER A 13 -17.28 22.85 0.76
C SER A 13 -17.63 21.49 0.14
N GLN A 14 -16.90 20.44 0.52
CA GLN A 14 -17.33 19.05 0.25
C GLN A 14 -17.49 18.20 1.52
N PHE A 15 -17.16 18.74 2.71
CA PHE A 15 -17.62 18.14 3.96
C PHE A 15 -18.94 18.78 4.37
N ILE A 16 -19.91 17.93 4.69
CA ILE A 16 -21.23 18.34 5.13
C ILE A 16 -21.07 19.19 6.40
N GLU A 17 -21.57 20.43 6.32
CA GLU A 17 -21.71 21.35 7.43
C GLU A 17 -22.49 20.66 8.56
N VAL A 18 -21.86 20.45 9.71
CA VAL A 18 -22.52 19.88 10.89
C VAL A 18 -23.43 20.94 11.48
N ASN A 19 -24.67 21.00 11.02
CA ASN A 19 -25.72 21.78 11.67
C ASN A 19 -26.14 21.06 12.95
N ASN A 20 -25.76 21.63 14.11
CA ASN A 20 -26.26 21.20 15.40
C ASN A 20 -27.76 21.50 15.52
N SER A 21 -28.60 20.50 15.31
CA SER A 21 -29.95 20.49 15.86
C SER A 21 -29.91 19.83 17.24
N LEU A 22 -29.59 20.61 18.29
CA LEU A 22 -30.09 20.47 19.67
C LEU A 22 -29.50 21.54 20.61
N THR A 23 -30.40 22.35 21.15
CA THR A 23 -30.29 23.29 22.29
C THR A 23 -29.38 24.51 22.14
N THR A 24 -29.95 25.56 21.57
CA THR A 24 -29.60 26.96 21.81
C THR A 24 -29.94 27.36 23.25
N SER A 25 -28.93 27.42 24.14
CA SER A 25 -28.77 28.46 25.19
C SER A 25 -27.66 28.10 26.19
N SER A 26 -26.39 28.12 25.79
CA SER A 26 -25.29 28.33 26.74
C SER A 26 -24.88 29.79 26.67
N SER A 27 -24.91 30.50 27.80
CA SER A 27 -24.42 31.88 27.81
C SER A 27 -22.93 31.90 27.46
N PRO A 28 -22.44 32.95 26.78
CA PRO A 28 -21.02 33.09 26.43
C PRO A 28 -20.10 32.98 27.66
N ASP A 29 -20.58 33.35 28.85
CA ASP A 29 -19.85 33.24 30.12
C ASP A 29 -19.62 31.78 30.56
N PHE A 30 -20.56 30.88 30.25
CA PHE A 30 -20.49 29.48 30.66
C PHE A 30 -19.50 28.68 29.80
N ALA A 31 -19.47 28.91 28.49
CA ALA A 31 -18.49 28.32 27.57
C ALA A 31 -17.06 28.78 27.88
N THR A 32 -16.91 30.06 28.26
CA THR A 32 -15.61 30.63 28.67
C THR A 32 -15.11 30.04 29.99
N THR A 33 -16.02 29.78 30.94
CA THR A 33 -15.69 29.14 32.21
C THR A 33 -15.17 27.70 32.01
N ARG A 34 -15.82 26.90 31.17
CA ARG A 34 -15.41 25.51 30.89
C ARG A 34 -14.13 25.40 30.07
N LEU A 35 -13.87 26.37 29.20
CA LEU A 35 -12.59 26.48 28.50
C LEU A 35 -11.43 26.65 29.50
N LEU A 36 -11.58 27.58 30.45
CA LEU A 36 -10.58 27.81 31.50
C LEU A 36 -10.40 26.60 32.42
N GLU A 37 -11.48 25.87 32.74
CA GLU A 37 -11.37 24.60 33.46
C GLU A 37 -10.54 23.56 32.70
N SER A 38 -10.75 23.45 31.38
CA SER A 38 -9.95 22.57 30.51
C SER A 38 -8.48 22.99 30.48
N ILE A 39 -8.19 24.29 30.37
CA ILE A 39 -6.82 24.82 30.41
C ILE A 39 -6.15 24.51 31.77
N ARG A 40 -6.86 24.76 32.88
CA ARG A 40 -6.35 24.50 34.24
C ARG A 40 -6.02 23.03 34.47
N LYS A 41 -6.81 22.11 33.91
CA LYS A 41 -6.57 20.66 33.99
C LYS A 41 -5.16 20.29 33.51
N ASP A 42 -4.63 21.04 32.53
CA ASP A 42 -3.33 20.78 31.91
C ASP A 42 -2.25 21.79 32.34
N SER A 43 -2.48 22.59 33.39
CA SER A 43 -1.59 23.66 33.88
C SER A 43 -0.11 23.27 34.00
N ARG A 44 0.17 22.02 34.41
CA ARG A 44 1.55 21.49 34.52
C ARG A 44 2.24 21.28 33.18
N LEU A 45 1.48 21.11 32.10
CA LEU A 45 1.98 20.83 30.75
C LEU A 45 1.93 22.06 29.86
N ASN A 46 0.89 22.90 30.00
CA ASN A 46 0.69 24.09 29.19
C ASN A 46 1.22 25.38 29.85
N GLY A 47 1.76 25.31 31.06
CA GLY A 47 2.35 26.44 31.75
C GLY A 47 1.34 27.52 32.20
N TYR A 48 0.04 27.23 32.18
CA TYR A 48 -0.99 28.19 32.57
C TYR A 48 -0.81 28.65 34.02
N ASN A 49 -0.68 29.96 34.22
CA ASN A 49 -0.65 30.59 35.53
C ASN A 49 -1.96 31.36 35.78
N PRO A 50 -2.76 31.02 36.81
CA PRO A 50 -3.98 31.77 37.12
C PRO A 50 -3.71 33.20 37.60
N GLU A 51 -2.51 33.51 38.09
CA GLU A 51 -2.11 34.86 38.51
C GLU A 51 -1.69 35.74 37.33
N ASP A 52 -1.31 35.13 36.20
CA ASP A 52 -0.93 35.79 34.94
C ASP A 52 -1.49 35.00 33.74
N PRO A 53 -2.81 35.07 33.48
CA PRO A 53 -3.50 34.18 32.55
C PRO A 53 -3.36 34.59 31.08
N ALA A 54 -2.33 35.37 30.72
CA ALA A 54 -2.19 35.95 29.39
C ALA A 54 -1.99 34.89 28.29
N THR A 55 -1.15 33.89 28.54
CA THR A 55 -0.74 32.91 27.53
C THR A 55 -0.71 31.48 28.06
N ILE A 56 -0.75 30.51 27.14
CA ILE A 56 -0.53 29.10 27.38
C ILE A 56 0.34 28.49 26.29
N GLN A 57 0.98 27.37 26.60
CA GLN A 57 1.77 26.56 25.68
C GLN A 57 0.93 25.40 25.16
N VAL A 58 0.78 25.27 23.84
CA VAL A 58 0.03 24.18 23.21
C VAL A 58 0.92 23.31 22.33
N PRO A 59 0.71 21.98 22.27
CA PRO A 59 1.47 21.10 21.39
C PRO A 59 1.31 21.47 19.92
N ARG A 60 2.41 21.43 19.16
CA ARG A 60 2.41 21.52 17.70
C ARG A 60 3.18 20.34 17.10
N PHE A 61 2.46 19.49 16.38
CA PHE A 61 3.02 18.32 15.71
C PHE A 61 3.25 18.63 14.23
N THR A 62 4.50 18.79 13.81
CA THR A 62 4.86 19.00 12.40
C THR A 62 5.22 17.68 11.73
N PHE A 63 5.22 17.68 10.38
CA PHE A 63 5.75 16.55 9.62
C PHE A 63 7.18 16.18 10.05
N ASP A 64 8.08 17.16 10.15
CA ASP A 64 9.50 16.92 10.49
C ASP A 64 9.65 16.21 11.84
N ILE A 65 8.88 16.65 12.85
CA ILE A 65 8.89 16.05 14.19
C ILE A 65 8.42 14.59 14.14
N ILE A 66 7.29 14.34 13.45
CA ILE A 66 6.72 12.99 13.32
C ILE A 66 7.66 12.09 12.51
N SER A 67 8.35 12.64 11.51
CA SER A 67 9.28 11.92 10.65
C SER A 67 10.45 11.31 11.45
N CYS A 68 10.91 12.02 12.49
CA CYS A 68 11.98 11.60 13.40
C CYS A 68 11.56 10.52 14.43
N LEU A 69 10.26 10.28 14.61
CA LEU A 69 9.81 9.22 15.51
C LEU A 69 10.16 7.86 14.93
N PRO A 70 10.64 6.90 15.74
CA PRO A 70 10.93 5.57 15.24
C PRO A 70 9.64 4.89 14.78
N PHE A 71 9.77 4.03 13.77
CA PHE A 71 8.74 3.03 13.51
C PHE A 71 8.68 2.15 14.75
N ALA A 72 7.61 2.31 15.54
CA ALA A 72 7.48 1.62 16.80
C ALA A 72 7.55 0.10 16.54
N ALA A 73 8.71 -0.51 16.84
CA ALA A 73 8.76 -1.94 17.10
C ALA A 73 7.83 -2.13 18.29
N GLN A 74 6.66 -2.70 18.02
CA GLN A 74 5.55 -2.91 18.93
C GLN A 74 6.03 -3.08 20.37
N LYS A 75 6.11 -1.98 21.14
CA LYS A 75 6.01 -2.13 22.60
C LYS A 75 4.63 -2.73 22.75
N GLN A 76 4.57 -4.01 23.14
CA GLN A 76 3.34 -4.67 23.52
C GLN A 76 2.73 -3.83 24.63
N PHE A 77 1.88 -2.87 24.26
CA PHE A 77 1.04 -2.15 25.19
C PHE A 77 -0.07 -3.11 25.60
N CYS A 78 0.32 -4.07 26.44
CA CYS A 78 -0.59 -4.88 27.22
C CYS A 78 -1.22 -3.97 28.27
N SER A 79 -2.27 -3.24 27.89
CA SER A 79 -3.33 -2.95 28.85
C SER A 79 -4.65 -2.86 28.10
N SER A 80 -5.35 -3.98 28.10
CA SER A 80 -6.79 -4.05 27.99
C SER A 80 -7.42 -3.26 29.15
N ASN A 81 -7.61 -1.95 28.97
CA ASN A 81 -8.47 -1.19 29.85
C ASN A 81 -9.41 -0.36 28.98
N SER A 82 -10.67 -0.38 29.41
CA SER A 82 -11.86 0.34 28.95
C SER A 82 -11.61 1.77 28.45
N PRO A 83 -12.53 2.37 27.68
CA PRO A 83 -12.42 3.74 27.20
C PRO A 83 -12.38 4.69 28.40
N SER A 84 -11.18 5.06 28.83
CA SER A 84 -10.98 6.14 29.79
C SER A 84 -11.29 7.45 29.06
N PRO A 85 -12.03 8.39 29.68
CA PRO A 85 -12.16 9.75 29.12
C PRO A 85 -10.77 10.36 28.93
N SER A 86 -10.64 11.30 27.98
CA SER A 86 -9.39 12.03 27.75
C SER A 86 -8.75 12.44 29.07
N ASN A 87 -7.49 12.06 29.24
CA ASN A 87 -6.76 12.31 30.49
C ASN A 87 -6.43 13.80 30.65
N TYR A 88 -6.52 14.56 29.57
CA TYR A 88 -6.16 15.98 29.50
C TYR A 88 -7.37 16.86 29.16
N GLY A 89 -7.19 18.17 29.22
CA GLY A 89 -8.15 19.17 28.75
C GLY A 89 -8.11 19.38 27.24
N SER A 90 -7.03 18.96 26.58
CA SER A 90 -6.88 18.88 25.12
C SER A 90 -6.40 17.50 24.69
N CYS A 91 -7.03 16.90 23.68
CA CYS A 91 -6.57 15.59 23.17
C CYS A 91 -5.20 15.65 22.46
N ALA A 92 -4.67 16.85 22.21
CA ALA A 92 -3.29 17.03 21.74
C ALA A 92 -2.25 16.43 22.71
N PHE A 93 -2.46 16.57 24.03
CA PHE A 93 -1.58 15.96 25.03
C PHE A 93 -1.77 14.44 25.15
N ASP A 94 -2.97 13.93 24.86
CA ASP A 94 -3.19 12.48 24.74
C ASP A 94 -2.41 11.90 23.56
N LEU A 95 -2.36 12.61 22.42
CA LEU A 95 -1.54 12.21 21.29
C LEU A 95 -0.04 12.27 21.63
N ALA A 96 0.44 13.36 22.23
CA ALA A 96 1.83 13.47 22.67
C ALA A 96 2.23 12.31 23.58
N ARG A 97 1.36 11.94 24.53
CA ARG A 97 1.57 10.79 25.41
C ARG A 97 1.64 9.46 24.66
N SER A 98 0.72 9.23 23.70
CA SER A 98 0.72 8.03 22.87
C SER A 98 1.96 7.90 21.97
N LEU A 99 2.62 9.02 21.68
CA LEU A 99 3.87 9.09 20.92
C LEU A 99 5.13 9.12 21.82
N ASP A 100 5.00 8.96 23.14
CA ASP A 100 6.09 9.09 24.12
C ASP A 100 6.84 10.44 24.04
N MET A 101 6.10 11.53 23.78
CA MET A 101 6.62 12.89 23.56
C MET A 101 6.34 13.89 24.71
N LEU A 102 5.67 13.50 25.79
CA LEU A 102 5.52 14.38 26.95
C LEU A 102 6.87 14.60 27.67
N PRO A 103 6.97 15.63 28.53
CA PRO A 103 8.16 15.84 29.36
C PRO A 103 8.55 14.56 30.12
N SER A 104 9.86 14.28 30.14
CA SER A 104 10.45 13.08 30.76
C SER A 104 10.14 11.73 30.08
N GLN A 105 9.44 11.72 28.93
CA GLN A 105 9.31 10.55 28.08
C GLN A 105 10.46 10.45 27.07
N GLU A 106 10.61 9.27 26.45
CA GLU A 106 11.73 8.90 25.57
C GLU A 106 11.98 9.91 24.45
N TYR A 107 10.91 10.45 23.86
CA TYR A 107 10.95 11.41 22.74
C TYR A 107 10.49 12.81 23.15
N GLY A 108 10.54 13.14 24.45
CA GLY A 108 10.07 14.42 25.00
C GLY A 108 10.73 15.65 24.38
N LEU A 109 11.98 15.54 23.93
CA LEU A 109 12.73 16.62 23.28
C LEU A 109 12.21 16.98 21.88
N LEU A 110 11.42 16.10 21.25
CA LEU A 110 10.86 16.34 19.92
C LEU A 110 9.56 17.15 19.98
N LEU A 111 8.91 17.26 21.15
CA LEU A 111 7.63 17.97 21.26
C LEU A 111 7.84 19.47 21.21
N VAL A 112 7.44 20.08 20.10
CA VAL A 112 7.39 21.53 19.98
C VAL A 112 6.11 22.04 20.65
N MET A 113 6.28 23.03 21.53
CA MET A 113 5.21 23.77 22.18
C MET A 113 5.18 25.18 21.61
N VAL A 114 3.97 25.71 21.37
CA VAL A 114 3.75 27.06 20.84
C VAL A 114 3.00 27.89 21.88
N GLU A 115 3.50 29.09 22.14
CA GLU A 115 2.83 30.06 22.99
C GLU A 115 1.66 30.71 22.27
N VAL A 116 0.50 30.73 22.91
CA VAL A 116 -0.73 31.33 22.37
C VAL A 116 -1.45 32.08 23.48
N GLU A 117 -1.96 33.27 23.16
CA GLU A 117 -2.84 34.01 24.07
C GLU A 117 -4.12 33.21 24.35
N VAL A 118 -4.58 33.20 25.59
CA VAL A 118 -5.73 32.37 26.02
C VAL A 118 -7.01 32.68 25.23
N ASP A 119 -7.21 33.92 24.83
CA ASP A 119 -8.35 34.38 24.02
C ASP A 119 -8.22 34.03 22.52
N LYS A 120 -7.01 33.72 22.05
CA LYS A 120 -6.71 33.38 20.65
C LYS A 120 -6.50 31.88 20.42
N VAL A 121 -6.48 31.06 21.47
CA VAL A 121 -6.29 29.62 21.33
C VAL A 121 -7.40 29.00 20.49
N GLY A 122 -7.02 28.12 19.57
CA GLY A 122 -7.98 27.30 18.83
C GLY A 122 -8.85 26.51 19.81
N ARG A 123 -10.16 26.43 19.55
CA ARG A 123 -11.08 25.66 20.39
C ARG A 123 -12.15 24.97 19.56
N TYR A 124 -12.68 23.90 20.12
CA TYR A 124 -13.90 23.24 19.67
C TYR A 124 -14.79 23.01 20.89
N ASN A 125 -15.99 23.59 20.87
CA ASN A 125 -16.87 23.70 22.04
C ASN A 125 -16.10 24.26 23.27
N ASP A 126 -16.04 23.48 24.35
CA ASP A 126 -15.48 23.86 25.65
C ASP A 126 -14.00 23.43 25.80
N ARG A 127 -13.36 22.92 24.74
CA ARG A 127 -12.00 22.36 24.74
C ARG A 127 -11.07 23.19 23.87
N TYR A 128 -9.85 23.42 24.35
CA TYR A 128 -8.81 24.09 23.58
C TYR A 128 -8.00 23.06 22.77
N CYS A 129 -7.46 23.51 21.64
CA CYS A 129 -6.80 22.68 20.66
C CYS A 129 -5.29 22.95 20.63
N GLY A 130 -4.51 21.92 20.34
CA GLY A 130 -3.17 22.05 19.77
C GLY A 130 -3.22 22.13 18.24
N TYR A 131 -2.04 22.08 17.63
CA TYR A 131 -1.85 22.13 16.17
C TYR A 131 -1.23 20.83 15.65
N LEU A 132 -1.73 20.36 14.52
CA LEU A 132 -1.20 19.19 13.83
C LEU A 132 -1.04 19.53 12.34
N SER A 133 0.15 19.34 11.79
CA SER A 133 0.35 19.42 10.35
C SER A 133 -0.48 18.33 9.68
N ARG A 134 -1.17 18.70 8.59
CA ARG A 134 -1.90 17.76 7.75
C ARG A 134 -1.01 16.62 7.29
N HIS A 135 0.19 16.92 6.79
CA HIS A 135 1.15 15.90 6.35
C HIS A 135 1.68 15.08 7.53
N GLY A 136 1.79 15.69 8.71
CA GLY A 136 2.01 14.99 9.97
C GLY A 136 0.93 13.91 10.25
N LEU A 137 -0.35 14.26 10.13
CA LEU A 137 -1.45 13.31 10.30
C LEU A 137 -1.43 12.19 9.24
N VAL A 138 -1.17 12.54 7.98
CA VAL A 138 -1.03 11.56 6.89
C VAL A 138 0.08 10.57 7.20
N LEU A 139 1.21 11.05 7.70
CA LEU A 139 2.34 10.19 8.07
C LEU A 139 2.01 9.27 9.26
N LEU A 140 1.37 9.81 10.31
CA LEU A 140 0.88 8.99 11.42
C LEU A 140 -0.08 7.91 10.94
N ALA A 141 -1.03 8.26 10.08
CA ALA A 141 -1.96 7.30 9.50
C ALA A 141 -1.20 6.24 8.67
N SER A 142 -0.26 6.64 7.83
CA SER A 142 0.53 5.71 7.00
C SER A 142 1.33 4.70 7.84
N ARG A 143 1.79 5.11 9.03
CA ARG A 143 2.55 4.27 9.97
C ARG A 143 1.67 3.38 10.85
N TYR A 144 0.53 3.89 11.30
CA TYR A 144 -0.22 3.27 12.41
C TYR A 144 -1.65 2.88 12.05
N ALA A 145 -2.20 3.36 10.93
CA ALA A 145 -3.58 3.06 10.56
C ALA A 145 -3.74 1.61 10.13
N ARG A 146 -4.89 1.06 10.50
CA ARG A 146 -5.39 -0.22 10.02
C ARG A 146 -6.58 -0.04 9.10
N ARG A 147 -7.38 0.99 9.34
CA ARG A 147 -8.59 1.27 8.58
C ARG A 147 -8.82 2.77 8.50
N VAL A 148 -9.29 3.21 7.34
CA VAL A 148 -9.88 4.53 7.15
C VAL A 148 -11.31 4.34 6.66
N SER A 149 -12.26 5.05 7.26
CA SER A 149 -13.67 4.94 6.90
C SER A 149 -14.41 6.25 7.17
N MET A 150 -15.53 6.48 6.49
CA MET A 150 -16.43 7.58 6.84
C MET A 150 -17.19 7.25 8.12
N ALA A 151 -17.34 8.23 9.01
CA ALA A 151 -18.14 8.09 10.22
C ALA A 151 -19.63 7.96 9.84
N SER A 152 -20.30 6.94 10.37
CA SER A 152 -21.75 6.80 10.26
C SER A 152 -22.44 7.67 11.31
N GLY A 153 -23.08 8.76 10.88
CA GLY A 153 -23.90 9.61 11.75
C GLY A 153 -23.99 11.08 11.31
N PRO A 154 -24.81 11.89 12.01
CA PRO A 154 -25.08 13.28 11.64
C PRO A 154 -23.89 14.23 11.76
N SER A 155 -22.83 13.82 12.49
CA SER A 155 -21.61 14.62 12.67
C SER A 155 -20.52 14.35 11.63
N GLY A 156 -20.77 13.46 10.65
CA GLY A 156 -19.88 13.19 9.52
C GLY A 156 -18.40 12.95 9.86
N GLY A 157 -17.55 13.03 8.84
CA GLY A 157 -16.09 13.03 8.98
C GLY A 157 -15.40 11.69 8.67
N ILE A 158 -14.07 11.74 8.64
CA ILE A 158 -13.19 10.61 8.35
C ILE A 158 -12.71 10.03 9.69
N VAL A 159 -12.82 8.73 9.85
CA VAL A 159 -12.32 7.98 11.00
C VAL A 159 -11.12 7.15 10.58
N ILE A 160 -10.01 7.35 11.27
CA ILE A 160 -8.75 6.64 11.09
C ILE A 160 -8.50 5.82 12.36
N ASP A 161 -8.68 4.51 12.25
CA ASP A 161 -8.43 3.59 13.35
C ASP A 161 -6.95 3.17 13.32
N THR A 162 -6.21 3.48 14.38
CA THR A 162 -4.77 3.22 14.46
C THR A 162 -4.41 2.39 15.70
N SER A 163 -3.14 1.99 15.80
CA SER A 163 -2.58 1.40 17.02
C SER A 163 -2.33 2.42 18.14
N LEU A 164 -2.24 3.72 17.82
CA LEU A 164 -2.09 4.80 18.81
C LEU A 164 -3.42 5.17 19.48
N GLY A 165 -4.50 5.06 18.72
CA GLY A 165 -5.85 5.52 19.05
C GLY A 165 -6.66 5.79 17.78
N ARG A 166 -7.85 6.36 17.93
CA ARG A 166 -8.72 6.74 16.82
C ARG A 166 -8.60 8.23 16.56
N PHE A 167 -8.36 8.60 15.30
CA PHE A 167 -8.50 9.98 14.84
C PHE A 167 -9.86 10.13 14.15
N LYS A 168 -10.60 11.19 14.48
CA LYS A 168 -11.78 11.62 13.74
C LYS A 168 -11.50 13.01 13.16
N VAL A 169 -11.42 13.09 11.83
CA VAL A 169 -11.22 14.34 11.07
C VAL A 169 -12.58 14.85 10.60
N PHE A 170 -12.88 16.13 10.87
CA PHE A 170 -14.14 16.75 10.47
C PHE A 170 -13.96 18.26 10.25
N GLU A 171 -14.90 18.89 9.54
CA GLU A 171 -14.91 20.33 9.35
C GLU A 171 -15.92 21.01 10.26
N HIS A 172 -15.54 22.17 10.81
CA HIS A 172 -16.40 23.04 11.60
C HIS A 172 -15.90 24.48 11.44
N ASP A 173 -16.81 25.45 11.26
CA ASP A 173 -16.47 26.88 11.08
C ASP A 173 -15.34 27.14 10.06
N HIS A 174 -15.40 26.47 8.91
CA HIS A 174 -14.40 26.54 7.82
C HIS A 174 -12.97 26.14 8.24
N ARG A 175 -12.82 25.36 9.30
CA ARG A 175 -11.55 24.81 9.77
C ARG A 175 -11.63 23.30 9.87
N THR A 176 -10.49 22.65 9.67
CA THR A 176 -10.37 21.20 9.89
C THR A 176 -9.98 20.92 11.33
N TYR A 177 -10.77 20.08 11.98
CA TYR A 177 -10.56 19.61 13.33
C TYR A 177 -10.26 18.11 13.35
N VAL A 178 -9.45 17.71 14.32
CA VAL A 178 -9.10 16.32 14.60
C VAL A 178 -9.40 16.05 16.06
N HIS A 179 -10.27 15.09 16.32
CA HIS A 179 -10.44 14.53 17.64
C HIS A 179 -9.63 13.24 17.76
N PHE A 180 -8.78 13.14 18.78
CA PHE A 180 -7.99 11.94 19.06
C PHE A 180 -8.50 11.22 20.31
N ASP A 181 -8.87 9.96 20.16
CA ASP A 181 -9.29 9.08 21.25
C ASP A 181 -8.26 7.96 21.45
N SER A 182 -7.48 8.09 22.51
CA SER A 182 -6.44 7.11 22.88
C SER A 182 -7.00 5.79 23.43
N GLY A 183 -8.29 5.73 23.80
CA GLY A 183 -8.95 4.53 24.33
C GLY A 183 -9.44 3.57 23.23
N MET A 184 -9.68 4.09 22.03
CA MET A 184 -10.17 3.32 20.88
C MET A 184 -9.01 2.88 19.98
N ARG A 185 -8.21 1.92 20.47
CA ARG A 185 -7.06 1.37 19.73
C ARG A 185 -7.44 0.13 18.95
N THR A 186 -6.86 -0.03 17.78
CA THR A 186 -6.88 -1.30 17.05
C THR A 186 -5.59 -2.07 17.29
N ALA A 187 -5.67 -3.41 17.24
CA ALA A 187 -4.47 -4.23 17.24
C ALA A 187 -3.55 -3.76 16.11
N ALA A 188 -2.29 -3.50 16.45
CA ALA A 188 -1.30 -2.96 15.53
C ALA A 188 -1.24 -3.79 14.24
N PRO A 189 -0.97 -3.16 13.08
CA PRO A 189 -0.75 -3.91 11.86
C PRO A 189 0.32 -4.98 12.11
N ALA A 190 0.07 -6.21 11.65
CA ALA A 190 1.07 -7.27 11.59
C ALA A 190 2.16 -6.98 10.53
N VAL A 191 2.03 -5.86 9.82
CA VAL A 191 2.89 -5.47 8.72
C VAL A 191 4.23 -5.03 9.29
N ASN A 192 5.24 -5.89 9.06
CA ASN A 192 6.68 -5.65 9.26
C ASN A 192 7.27 -5.99 10.63
N VAL A 193 6.85 -7.10 11.23
CA VAL A 193 7.72 -7.80 12.20
C VAL A 193 8.86 -8.47 11.41
N GLY A 194 10.00 -7.77 11.23
CA GLY A 194 11.26 -8.40 10.80
C GLY A 194 12.02 -7.74 9.65
N LYS A 195 11.48 -6.74 8.94
CA LYS A 195 12.29 -5.93 8.02
C LYS A 195 12.79 -4.71 8.78
N GLN A 196 14.10 -4.65 9.05
CA GLN A 196 14.75 -3.42 9.47
C GLN A 196 14.40 -2.37 8.42
N TYR A 197 13.59 -1.38 8.79
CA TYR A 197 13.42 -0.18 8.00
C TYR A 197 14.82 0.36 7.73
N THR A 198 15.17 0.50 6.45
CA THR A 198 16.34 1.31 6.13
C THR A 198 16.05 2.70 6.68
N GLN A 199 17.05 3.40 7.20
CA GLN A 199 16.89 4.70 7.87
C GLN A 199 16.33 5.82 6.96
N SER A 200 15.77 5.50 5.79
CA SER A 200 15.06 6.44 4.95
C SER A 200 13.82 6.95 5.66
N VAL A 201 13.73 8.27 5.76
CA VAL A 201 12.53 8.96 6.20
C VAL A 201 11.37 8.55 5.28
N PRO A 202 10.24 8.04 5.81
CA PRO A 202 9.06 7.79 5.00
C PRO A 202 8.63 9.07 4.29
N ASP A 203 8.70 9.02 2.96
CA ASP A 203 8.45 10.14 2.08
C ASP A 203 6.95 10.31 1.86
N VAL A 204 6.37 11.41 2.35
CA VAL A 204 4.96 11.75 2.12
C VAL A 204 4.64 11.83 0.63
N ASP A 205 5.61 12.13 -0.23
CA ASP A 205 5.41 12.13 -1.67
C ASP A 205 5.16 10.71 -2.21
N VAL A 206 5.64 9.65 -1.57
CA VAL A 206 5.28 8.26 -1.92
C VAL A 206 3.81 8.00 -1.60
N VAL A 207 3.35 8.41 -0.41
CA VAL A 207 1.95 8.26 0.02
C VAL A 207 1.02 9.07 -0.89
N ARG A 208 1.40 10.31 -1.23
CA ARG A 208 0.65 11.17 -2.15
C ARG A 208 0.59 10.57 -3.55
N ARG A 209 1.73 10.12 -4.10
CA ARG A 209 1.75 9.45 -5.42
C ARG A 209 0.83 8.24 -5.46
N ALA A 210 0.83 7.40 -4.43
CA ALA A 210 -0.09 6.27 -4.35
C ALA A 210 -1.56 6.72 -4.27
N ALA A 211 -1.86 7.78 -3.52
CA ALA A 211 -3.20 8.37 -3.45
C ALA A 211 -3.66 8.98 -4.80
N GLU A 212 -2.73 9.46 -5.62
CA GLU A 212 -2.98 9.85 -7.03
C GLU A 212 -3.15 8.64 -7.97
N GLY A 213 -3.00 7.42 -7.47
CA GLY A 213 -3.01 6.20 -8.25
C GLY A 213 -1.75 5.97 -9.09
N ARG A 214 -0.62 6.60 -8.73
CA ARG A 214 0.68 6.33 -9.32
C ARG A 214 1.40 5.23 -8.55
N HIS A 215 2.15 4.41 -9.29
CA HIS A 215 2.93 3.32 -8.74
C HIS A 215 4.42 3.54 -8.95
N LEU A 216 5.23 3.15 -7.96
CA LEU A 216 6.70 3.17 -8.04
C LEU A 216 7.16 1.79 -8.47
N ALA A 217 7.92 1.72 -9.57
CA ALA A 217 8.31 0.46 -10.18
C ALA A 217 9.80 0.47 -10.59
N ARG A 218 10.45 -0.69 -10.46
CA ARG A 218 11.76 -0.98 -11.03
C ARG A 218 11.57 -1.53 -12.41
N ASN A 219 12.33 -1.00 -13.36
CA ASN A 219 12.29 -1.46 -14.73
C ASN A 219 12.65 -2.92 -14.80
N LEU A 220 11.75 -3.69 -15.40
CA LEU A 220 12.05 -5.04 -15.83
C LEU A 220 12.28 -4.99 -17.34
N TYR A 221 13.52 -4.71 -17.75
CA TYR A 221 13.85 -4.66 -19.17
C TYR A 221 14.09 -6.10 -19.66
N VAL A 222 13.12 -6.66 -20.39
CA VAL A 222 13.18 -8.02 -20.91
C VAL A 222 14.03 -8.05 -22.18
N MET A 223 15.36 -7.99 -22.04
CA MET A 223 16.29 -8.22 -23.14
C MET A 223 17.39 -9.21 -22.70
N PRO A 224 17.50 -10.41 -23.31
CA PRO A 224 18.51 -11.41 -22.96
C PRO A 224 19.96 -10.90 -23.00
N GLU A 225 20.25 -9.99 -23.92
CA GLU A 225 21.58 -9.38 -24.12
C GLU A 225 21.91 -8.30 -23.07
N VAL A 226 20.89 -7.82 -22.34
CA VAL A 226 20.97 -6.72 -21.35
C VAL A 226 20.71 -7.24 -19.92
N ILE A 227 20.45 -8.53 -19.73
CA ILE A 227 20.16 -9.16 -18.41
C ILE A 227 21.22 -8.75 -17.36
N ASN A 228 22.48 -8.61 -17.78
CA ASN A 228 23.59 -8.25 -16.88
C ASN A 228 23.84 -6.73 -16.70
N THR A 229 23.16 -5.86 -17.47
CA THR A 229 23.40 -4.40 -17.46
C THR A 229 22.18 -3.58 -17.05
N THR A 230 21.08 -4.24 -16.68
CA THR A 230 19.87 -3.54 -16.25
C THR A 230 20.17 -2.72 -14.99
N PRO A 231 19.91 -1.39 -15.00
CA PRO A 231 20.07 -0.60 -13.80
C PRO A 231 19.15 -1.16 -12.71
N LYS A 232 19.73 -1.44 -11.54
CA LYS A 232 18.96 -1.79 -10.32
C LYS A 232 18.22 -0.57 -9.74
N ASP A 233 18.33 0.57 -10.42
CA ASP A 233 17.77 1.83 -9.99
C ASP A 233 16.27 1.90 -10.29
N TRP A 234 15.53 2.29 -9.27
CA TRP A 234 14.09 2.59 -9.36
C TRP A 234 13.91 3.81 -10.26
N LYS A 235 12.94 3.76 -11.18
CA LYS A 235 12.56 4.93 -11.96
C LYS A 235 11.16 5.36 -11.58
N GLU A 236 10.99 6.67 -11.41
CA GLU A 236 9.68 7.26 -11.58
C GLU A 236 9.30 7.12 -13.05
N PRO A 237 8.17 6.48 -13.39
CA PRO A 237 7.78 6.46 -14.79
C PRO A 237 7.30 7.87 -15.14
N GLY A 238 8.13 8.58 -15.92
CA GLY A 238 8.06 10.03 -16.17
C GLY A 238 6.89 10.54 -17.04
N SER A 239 5.74 9.86 -17.05
CA SER A 239 4.46 10.31 -17.59
C SER A 239 3.43 9.21 -17.35
N VAL A 240 2.27 9.55 -16.74
CA VAL A 240 1.29 8.67 -16.07
C VAL A 240 1.41 7.16 -16.41
N PRO A 241 2.24 6.41 -15.66
CA PRO A 241 2.24 4.95 -15.71
C PRO A 241 0.97 4.41 -15.05
N THR A 242 0.07 3.90 -15.88
CA THR A 242 -1.16 3.22 -15.42
C THR A 242 -0.84 1.90 -14.72
N ILE A 243 -1.84 1.29 -14.05
CA ILE A 243 -1.77 -0.10 -13.53
C ILE A 243 -1.16 -1.07 -14.56
N LYS A 244 -1.43 -0.83 -15.84
CA LYS A 244 -0.85 -1.52 -17.01
C LYS A 244 0.68 -1.58 -17.02
N THR A 245 1.34 -0.49 -16.64
CA THR A 245 2.80 -0.42 -16.55
C THR A 245 3.29 -1.13 -15.29
N ALA A 246 2.59 -0.95 -14.18
CA ALA A 246 2.94 -1.56 -12.90
C ALA A 246 2.87 -3.10 -12.96
N ILE A 247 1.89 -3.70 -13.63
CA ILE A 247 1.80 -5.16 -13.75
C ILE A 247 2.91 -5.81 -14.58
N LEU A 248 3.67 -5.02 -15.35
CA LEU A 248 4.82 -5.48 -16.15
C LEU A 248 6.18 -5.18 -15.50
N ASN A 249 6.21 -4.46 -14.38
CA ASN A 249 7.44 -4.03 -13.71
C ASN A 249 7.39 -4.43 -12.24
N VAL A 250 8.53 -4.51 -11.54
CA VAL A 250 8.52 -4.88 -10.11
C VAL A 250 8.16 -3.66 -9.29
N LEU A 251 7.05 -3.70 -8.53
CA LEU A 251 6.70 -2.62 -7.61
C LEU A 251 7.74 -2.44 -6.50
N GLN A 252 7.92 -1.20 -6.05
CA GLN A 252 8.75 -0.87 -4.89
C GLN A 252 8.17 -1.50 -3.62
N ASP A 253 9.01 -2.19 -2.84
CA ASP A 253 8.65 -2.55 -1.46
C ASP A 253 8.50 -1.24 -0.66
N LEU A 254 7.31 -1.01 -0.12
CA LEU A 254 7.01 0.20 0.64
C LEU A 254 7.30 -0.03 2.13
N GLU A 255 7.99 0.93 2.74
CA GLU A 255 8.25 0.97 4.18
C GLU A 255 7.04 1.50 4.98
N CYS A 256 5.96 1.87 4.32
CA CYS A 256 4.78 2.42 4.96
C CYS A 256 3.50 1.97 4.26
N SER A 257 2.38 2.08 4.96
CA SER A 257 1.08 1.83 4.35
C SER A 257 0.70 3.02 3.47
N VAL A 258 0.16 2.75 2.29
CA VAL A 258 -0.34 3.77 1.37
C VAL A 258 -1.85 3.73 1.30
N PHE A 259 -2.47 4.83 0.90
CA PHE A 259 -3.92 4.94 0.82
C PHE A 259 -4.35 4.87 -0.63
N LEU A 260 -5.22 3.91 -0.93
CA LEU A 260 -5.69 3.64 -2.28
C LEU A 260 -7.15 4.06 -2.41
N PRO A 261 -7.53 4.80 -3.47
CA PRO A 261 -8.94 4.99 -3.80
C PRO A 261 -9.63 3.62 -4.01
N SER A 262 -10.88 3.48 -3.56
CA SER A 262 -11.64 2.22 -3.67
C SER A 262 -11.65 1.62 -5.08
N LYS A 263 -11.71 2.47 -6.11
CA LYS A 263 -11.64 2.01 -7.50
C LYS A 263 -10.32 1.32 -7.81
N LEU A 264 -9.20 1.88 -7.34
CA LEU A 264 -7.86 1.34 -7.60
C LEU A 264 -7.62 0.06 -6.80
N ALA A 265 -8.09 -0.01 -5.55
CA ALA A 265 -8.02 -1.23 -4.74
C ALA A 265 -8.72 -2.40 -5.46
N LYS A 266 -9.95 -2.18 -5.96
CA LYS A 266 -10.70 -3.17 -6.76
C LYS A 266 -10.00 -3.55 -8.06
N GLU A 267 -9.31 -2.62 -8.72
CA GLU A 267 -8.52 -2.95 -9.90
C GLU A 267 -7.34 -3.87 -9.57
N TRP A 268 -6.66 -3.67 -8.43
CA TRP A 268 -5.62 -4.58 -7.97
C TRP A 268 -6.15 -5.95 -7.56
N GLU A 269 -7.30 -6.02 -6.90
CA GLU A 269 -7.98 -7.29 -6.62
C GLU A 269 -8.30 -8.06 -7.91
N LEU A 270 -8.77 -7.35 -8.94
CA LEU A 270 -9.03 -7.94 -10.24
C LEU A 270 -7.75 -8.43 -10.93
N VAL A 271 -6.64 -7.70 -10.82
CA VAL A 271 -5.33 -8.14 -11.32
C VAL A 271 -4.90 -9.43 -10.60
N ALA A 272 -5.06 -9.51 -9.28
CA ALA A 272 -4.73 -10.71 -8.51
C ALA A 272 -5.57 -11.91 -8.97
N GLN A 273 -6.89 -11.71 -9.12
CA GLN A 273 -7.79 -12.75 -9.60
C GLN A 273 -7.43 -13.21 -11.02
N PHE A 274 -7.29 -12.27 -11.96
CA PHE A 274 -6.87 -12.55 -13.33
C PHE A 274 -5.57 -13.35 -13.39
N SER A 275 -4.57 -12.93 -12.61
CA SER A 275 -3.25 -13.56 -12.64
C SER A 275 -3.29 -14.97 -12.06
N SER A 276 -4.05 -15.18 -10.97
CA SER A 276 -4.30 -16.51 -10.41
C SER A 276 -4.97 -17.43 -11.43
N ASP A 277 -6.04 -16.95 -12.07
CA ASP A 277 -6.80 -17.70 -13.07
C ASP A 277 -5.92 -18.02 -14.30
N LEU A 278 -5.12 -17.06 -14.77
CA LEU A 278 -4.22 -17.27 -15.90
C LEU A 278 -3.13 -18.30 -15.59
N LEU A 279 -2.55 -18.28 -14.38
CA LEU A 279 -1.57 -19.28 -13.93
C LEU A 279 -2.20 -20.68 -13.94
N GLN A 280 -3.44 -20.81 -13.47
CA GLN A 280 -4.16 -22.08 -13.47
C GLN A 280 -4.44 -22.56 -14.90
N SER A 281 -4.94 -21.70 -15.80
CA SER A 281 -5.18 -22.06 -17.19
C SER A 281 -3.90 -22.45 -17.94
N VAL A 282 -2.79 -21.74 -17.70
CA VAL A 282 -1.49 -22.10 -18.29
C VAL A 282 -1.01 -23.44 -17.75
N ALA A 283 -1.14 -23.70 -16.45
CA ALA A 283 -0.79 -25.00 -15.87
C ALA A 283 -1.59 -26.13 -16.54
N GLN A 284 -2.92 -25.98 -16.66
CA GLN A 284 -3.76 -26.98 -17.30
C GLN A 284 -3.31 -27.26 -18.74
N ILE A 285 -3.13 -26.20 -19.54
CA ILE A 285 -2.70 -26.31 -20.93
C ILE A 285 -1.33 -26.98 -21.05
N PHE A 286 -0.36 -26.60 -20.22
CA PHE A 286 0.99 -27.16 -20.26
C PHE A 286 1.01 -28.66 -19.94
N PHE A 287 0.19 -29.10 -18.98
CA PHE A 287 0.11 -30.52 -18.62
C PHE A 287 -0.75 -31.35 -19.58
N ASP A 288 -1.57 -30.71 -20.40
CA ASP A 288 -2.41 -31.38 -21.41
C ASP A 288 -1.72 -31.53 -22.78
N ILE A 289 -0.58 -30.86 -23.02
CA ILE A 289 0.10 -30.95 -24.32
C ILE A 289 0.53 -32.39 -24.64
N GLN A 290 0.43 -32.75 -25.92
CA GLN A 290 0.83 -34.06 -26.45
C GLN A 290 2.07 -33.97 -27.35
N GLU A 291 2.49 -32.74 -27.70
CA GLU A 291 3.67 -32.45 -28.50
C GLU A 291 4.32 -31.15 -27.97
N PRO A 292 5.64 -30.94 -28.14
CA PRO A 292 6.61 -31.86 -28.76
C PRO A 292 6.93 -33.09 -27.88
N LYS A 293 7.08 -34.29 -28.48
CA LYS A 293 7.32 -35.56 -27.75
C LYS A 293 8.42 -35.52 -26.69
N ARG A 294 9.57 -34.89 -27.00
CA ARG A 294 10.69 -34.79 -26.05
C ARG A 294 10.31 -33.98 -24.81
N LEU A 295 9.59 -32.87 -24.99
CA LEU A 295 9.10 -32.04 -23.90
C LEU A 295 8.08 -32.82 -23.04
N VAL A 296 7.17 -33.55 -23.67
CA VAL A 296 6.19 -34.41 -23.00
C VAL A 296 6.88 -35.50 -22.17
N GLN A 297 7.85 -36.21 -22.74
CA GLN A 297 8.63 -37.22 -22.03
C GLN A 297 9.36 -36.62 -20.81
N LEU A 298 10.02 -35.47 -20.98
CA LEU A 298 10.71 -34.80 -19.88
C LEU A 298 9.73 -34.33 -18.80
N ARG A 299 8.57 -33.79 -19.17
CA ARG A 299 7.49 -33.39 -18.25
C ARG A 299 7.01 -34.57 -17.42
N ASP A 300 6.78 -35.71 -18.06
CA ASP A 300 6.25 -36.90 -17.41
C ASP A 300 7.29 -37.51 -16.45
N ILE A 301 8.55 -37.61 -16.88
CA ILE A 301 9.69 -38.02 -16.04
C ILE A 301 9.81 -37.11 -14.81
N PHE A 302 9.80 -35.79 -15.03
CA PHE A 302 9.91 -34.80 -13.94
C PHE A 302 8.73 -34.89 -12.97
N SER A 303 7.51 -35.06 -13.49
CA SER A 303 6.30 -35.21 -12.68
C SER A 303 6.31 -36.47 -11.83
N GLU A 304 6.83 -37.58 -12.37
CA GLU A 304 7.03 -38.82 -11.60
C GLU A 304 8.13 -38.67 -10.54
N GLY A 305 9.26 -38.06 -10.89
CA GLY A 305 10.37 -37.80 -9.97
C GLY A 305 9.95 -36.97 -8.75
N MET A 306 9.14 -35.93 -8.98
CA MET A 306 8.61 -35.10 -7.90
C MET A 306 7.62 -35.84 -6.99
N LYS A 307 6.77 -36.73 -7.54
CA LYS A 307 5.91 -37.61 -6.73
C LYS A 307 6.73 -38.52 -5.82
N ARG A 308 7.92 -38.93 -6.26
CA ARG A 308 8.86 -39.78 -5.52
C ARG A 308 9.77 -39.00 -4.55
N LYS A 309 9.63 -37.66 -4.46
CA LYS A 309 10.46 -36.76 -3.64
C LYS A 309 11.97 -36.88 -3.93
N ASP A 310 12.31 -37.14 -5.19
CA ASP A 310 13.70 -37.26 -5.60
C ASP A 310 14.38 -35.86 -5.62
N LYS A 311 15.41 -35.70 -4.79
CA LYS A 311 16.10 -34.42 -4.57
C LYS A 311 16.87 -33.93 -5.81
N SER A 312 17.18 -34.82 -6.74
CA SER A 312 17.90 -34.50 -7.99
C SER A 312 17.10 -33.61 -8.95
N PHE A 313 15.78 -33.56 -8.80
CA PHE A 313 14.88 -32.74 -9.64
C PHE A 313 14.54 -31.38 -9.03
N GLY A 314 14.96 -31.12 -7.78
CA GLY A 314 14.64 -29.90 -7.02
C GLY A 314 15.67 -28.78 -7.11
N ASP A 315 16.86 -29.04 -7.66
CA ASP A 315 17.89 -28.00 -7.82
C ASP A 315 17.60 -27.20 -9.10
N LEU A 316 17.23 -25.93 -8.97
CA LEU A 316 16.89 -25.01 -10.07
C LEU A 316 18.13 -24.41 -10.74
N SER A 317 19.32 -24.82 -10.31
CA SER A 317 20.59 -24.12 -10.52
C SER A 317 21.68 -24.98 -11.15
N SER A 318 21.33 -26.04 -11.89
CA SER A 318 22.36 -26.85 -12.57
C SER A 318 22.91 -26.10 -13.79
N PRO A 319 24.23 -25.79 -13.84
CA PRO A 319 24.82 -25.07 -14.97
C PRO A 319 24.82 -25.86 -16.30
N ASP A 320 24.54 -27.17 -16.25
CA ASP A 320 24.50 -28.08 -17.42
C ASP A 320 23.07 -28.42 -17.89
N GLU A 321 22.06 -27.62 -17.49
CA GLU A 321 20.67 -27.90 -17.83
C GLU A 321 20.35 -27.70 -19.32
N ASP A 322 19.79 -28.75 -19.94
CA ASP A 322 19.20 -28.65 -21.26
C ASP A 322 18.02 -27.66 -21.25
N ILE A 323 17.93 -26.81 -22.27
CA ILE A 323 16.91 -25.77 -22.43
C ILE A 323 15.49 -26.34 -22.24
N GLU A 324 15.24 -27.56 -22.74
CA GLU A 324 13.94 -28.22 -22.64
C GLU A 324 13.60 -28.61 -21.19
N GLN A 325 14.61 -28.99 -20.38
CA GLN A 325 14.43 -29.23 -18.96
C GLN A 325 14.08 -27.93 -18.22
N GLY A 326 14.74 -26.83 -18.56
CA GLY A 326 14.39 -25.51 -18.01
C GLY A 326 12.94 -25.11 -18.30
N VAL A 327 12.45 -25.38 -19.52
CA VAL A 327 11.04 -25.15 -19.89
C VAL A 327 10.08 -26.03 -19.07
N VAL A 328 10.40 -27.31 -18.88
CA VAL A 328 9.60 -28.22 -18.06
C VAL A 328 9.56 -27.78 -16.60
N LYS A 329 10.71 -27.40 -16.03
CA LYS A 329 10.79 -26.90 -14.65
C LYS A 329 9.90 -25.70 -14.47
N TRP A 330 9.91 -24.75 -15.40
CA TRP A 330 9.01 -23.61 -15.32
C TRP A 330 7.53 -23.99 -15.42
N GLY A 331 7.16 -24.88 -16.35
CA GLY A 331 5.79 -25.39 -16.40
C GLY A 331 5.35 -26.06 -15.09
N TYR A 332 6.28 -26.73 -14.40
CA TYR A 332 6.04 -27.28 -13.07
C TYR A 332 5.94 -26.21 -11.97
N VAL A 333 6.80 -25.18 -11.99
CA VAL A 333 6.71 -24.01 -11.09
C VAL A 333 5.31 -23.41 -11.18
N VAL A 334 4.82 -23.14 -12.40
CA VAL A 334 3.46 -22.61 -12.62
C VAL A 334 2.38 -23.52 -12.02
N LYS A 335 2.53 -24.84 -12.10
CA LYS A 335 1.60 -25.78 -11.46
C LYS A 335 1.64 -25.75 -9.93
N VAL A 336 2.81 -25.62 -9.33
CA VAL A 336 2.94 -25.58 -7.86
C VAL A 336 2.63 -24.20 -7.27
N THR A 337 2.60 -23.16 -8.11
CA THR A 337 2.21 -21.80 -7.72
C THR A 337 0.83 -21.39 -8.25
N SER A 338 0.00 -22.33 -8.72
CA SER A 338 -1.38 -22.05 -9.20
C SER A 338 -2.46 -22.79 -8.42
N GLY A 339 -3.68 -22.28 -8.55
CA GLY A 339 -4.90 -22.86 -7.96
C GLY A 339 -5.08 -22.46 -6.50
N ALA A 340 -4.77 -23.38 -5.58
CA ALA A 340 -5.08 -23.20 -4.17
C ALA A 340 -4.35 -21.98 -3.54
N PRO A 341 -4.98 -21.22 -2.62
CA PRO A 341 -4.37 -20.03 -2.01
C PRO A 341 -3.01 -20.29 -1.36
N GLU A 342 -2.80 -21.46 -0.75
CA GLU A 342 -1.54 -21.81 -0.08
C GLU A 342 -0.38 -21.96 -1.06
N ARG A 343 -0.67 -22.34 -2.31
CA ARG A 343 0.33 -22.46 -3.39
C ARG A 343 0.72 -21.09 -3.92
N LEU A 344 -0.26 -20.20 -4.09
CA LEU A 344 -0.04 -18.83 -4.52
C LEU A 344 0.73 -17.99 -3.50
N ARG A 345 0.68 -18.36 -2.21
CA ARG A 345 1.49 -17.70 -1.15
C ARG A 345 2.98 -17.73 -1.42
N VAL A 346 3.47 -18.78 -2.10
CA VAL A 346 4.88 -18.87 -2.51
C VAL A 346 5.28 -17.65 -3.34
N ILE A 347 4.39 -17.17 -4.21
CA ILE A 347 4.62 -15.95 -4.98
C ILE A 347 4.53 -14.73 -4.06
N SER A 348 3.44 -14.55 -3.31
CA SER A 348 3.21 -13.32 -2.54
C SER A 348 4.26 -13.03 -1.47
N ASP A 349 4.95 -14.07 -0.99
CA ASP A 349 5.95 -13.97 0.07
C ASP A 349 7.35 -13.64 -0.45
N MET A 350 7.58 -13.70 -1.78
CA MET A 350 8.86 -13.32 -2.38
C MET A 350 9.22 -11.86 -2.10
N ASN A 351 10.50 -11.60 -1.87
CA ASN A 351 11.05 -10.26 -1.85
C ASN A 351 11.27 -9.73 -3.29
N SER A 352 11.57 -8.43 -3.40
CA SER A 352 11.69 -7.76 -4.70
C SER A 352 12.83 -8.29 -5.57
N ASP A 353 13.94 -8.73 -4.97
CA ASP A 353 15.06 -9.30 -5.71
C ASP A 353 14.79 -10.75 -6.13
N GLU A 354 14.15 -11.55 -5.26
CA GLU A 354 13.73 -12.93 -5.57
C GLU A 354 12.77 -12.97 -6.77
N VAL A 355 11.73 -12.13 -6.78
CA VAL A 355 10.78 -12.10 -7.90
C VAL A 355 11.44 -11.58 -9.18
N HIS A 356 12.32 -10.58 -9.06
CA HIS A 356 13.05 -10.02 -10.18
C HIS A 356 13.95 -11.06 -10.84
N ASP A 357 14.74 -11.78 -10.04
CA ASP A 357 15.66 -12.80 -10.53
C ASP A 357 14.91 -14.02 -11.08
N LEU A 358 13.82 -14.44 -10.44
CA LEU A 358 12.95 -15.50 -10.95
C LEU A 358 12.40 -15.15 -12.34
N VAL A 359 11.84 -13.95 -12.49
CA VAL A 359 11.22 -13.48 -13.74
C VAL A 359 12.27 -13.34 -14.84
N LEU A 360 13.41 -12.71 -14.57
CA LEU A 360 14.48 -12.52 -15.56
C LEU A 360 15.08 -13.85 -16.03
N ASN A 361 15.43 -14.75 -15.10
CA ASN A 361 15.99 -16.05 -15.44
C ASN A 361 15.00 -16.88 -16.28
N THR A 362 13.72 -16.79 -15.95
CA THR A 362 12.67 -17.49 -16.69
C THR A 362 12.47 -16.93 -18.09
N PHE A 363 12.45 -15.61 -18.28
CA PHE A 363 12.39 -15.03 -19.61
C PHE A 363 13.58 -15.44 -20.48
N GLY A 364 14.79 -15.47 -19.91
CA GLY A 364 15.98 -15.99 -20.59
C GLY A 364 15.81 -17.43 -21.06
N THR A 365 15.29 -18.31 -20.21
CA THR A 365 15.01 -19.71 -20.53
C THR A 365 13.94 -19.88 -21.61
N LEU A 366 12.82 -19.16 -21.50
CA LEU A 366 11.72 -19.25 -22.47
C LEU A 366 12.09 -18.69 -23.84
N CYS A 367 12.90 -17.62 -23.89
CA CYS A 367 13.50 -17.11 -25.12
C CYS A 367 14.31 -18.19 -25.86
N LYS A 368 15.25 -18.83 -25.13
CA LYS A 368 16.09 -19.91 -25.67
C LYS A 368 15.24 -21.11 -26.11
N GLY A 369 14.24 -21.48 -25.31
CA GLY A 369 13.29 -22.56 -25.63
C GLY A 369 12.50 -22.26 -26.90
N HIS A 370 11.96 -21.06 -27.03
CA HIS A 370 11.19 -20.67 -28.21
C HIS A 370 12.06 -20.72 -29.49
N SER A 371 13.30 -20.26 -29.41
CA SER A 371 14.29 -20.35 -30.50
C SER A 371 14.51 -21.78 -30.95
N LYS A 372 14.76 -22.67 -29.96
CA LYS A 372 15.03 -24.09 -30.17
C LYS A 372 13.83 -24.81 -30.79
N PHE A 373 12.62 -24.61 -30.28
CA PHE A 373 11.43 -25.31 -30.78
C PHE A 373 11.01 -24.84 -32.16
N ARG A 374 11.14 -23.55 -32.48
CA ARG A 374 10.79 -23.03 -33.82
C ARG A 374 11.88 -23.20 -34.86
N ALA A 375 13.12 -23.53 -34.47
CA ALA A 375 14.29 -23.54 -35.35
C ALA A 375 14.43 -22.25 -36.17
N ALA A 376 14.16 -21.09 -35.56
CA ALA A 376 14.13 -19.79 -36.23
C ALA A 376 14.92 -18.74 -35.45
N THR A 377 15.59 -17.84 -36.18
CA THR A 377 16.24 -16.67 -35.59
C THR A 377 15.19 -15.76 -34.95
N LEU A 378 15.43 -15.34 -33.71
CA LEU A 378 14.49 -14.56 -32.92
C LEU A 378 14.93 -13.11 -32.79
N ASP A 379 13.97 -12.21 -33.01
CA ASP A 379 14.02 -10.84 -32.54
C ASP A 379 13.45 -10.80 -31.12
N TYR A 380 14.34 -10.76 -30.13
CA TYR A 380 13.97 -10.75 -28.72
C TYR A 380 13.16 -9.52 -28.33
N GLY A 381 13.45 -8.36 -28.92
CA GLY A 381 12.73 -7.11 -28.64
C GLY A 381 11.28 -7.20 -29.09
N LYS A 382 11.08 -7.66 -30.33
CA LYS A 382 9.72 -7.88 -30.86
C LYS A 382 8.97 -8.96 -30.10
N LEU A 383 9.64 -10.02 -29.66
CA LEU A 383 9.03 -11.09 -28.87
C LEU A 383 8.51 -10.56 -27.52
N GLY A 384 9.32 -9.79 -26.80
CA GLY A 384 8.93 -9.15 -25.54
C GLY A 384 7.74 -8.20 -25.74
N GLU A 385 7.87 -7.24 -26.65
CA GLU A 385 6.82 -6.25 -26.92
C GLU A 385 5.48 -6.89 -27.32
N THR A 386 5.53 -7.92 -28.16
CA THR A 386 4.31 -8.62 -28.62
C THR A 386 3.68 -9.43 -27.48
N SER A 387 4.49 -10.01 -26.60
CA SER A 387 4.02 -10.80 -25.46
C SER A 387 3.38 -9.91 -24.40
N ASP A 388 3.99 -8.76 -24.10
CA ASP A 388 3.45 -7.77 -23.17
C ASP A 388 2.13 -7.20 -23.69
N LYS A 389 2.09 -6.77 -24.96
CA LYS A 389 0.84 -6.30 -25.59
C LYS A 389 -0.26 -7.34 -25.52
N ARG A 390 0.06 -8.61 -25.70
CA ARG A 390 -0.90 -9.71 -25.61
C ARG A 390 -1.41 -9.92 -24.19
N PHE A 391 -0.52 -9.97 -23.20
CA PHE A 391 -0.90 -10.12 -21.80
C PHE A 391 -1.92 -9.05 -21.39
N LEU A 392 -1.65 -7.80 -21.78
CA LEU A 392 -2.52 -6.66 -21.53
C LEU A 392 -3.86 -6.79 -22.28
N SER A 393 -3.85 -7.26 -23.52
CA SER A 393 -5.08 -7.51 -24.29
C SER A 393 -5.95 -8.61 -23.65
N ILE A 394 -5.33 -9.68 -23.12
CA ILE A 394 -6.04 -10.75 -22.42
C ILE A 394 -6.63 -10.20 -21.11
N PHE A 395 -5.86 -9.40 -20.36
CA PHE A 395 -6.37 -8.75 -19.16
C PHE A 395 -7.58 -7.84 -19.42
N GLU A 396 -7.54 -6.99 -20.45
CA GLU A 396 -8.67 -6.11 -20.80
C GLU A 396 -9.92 -6.93 -21.20
N ALA A 397 -9.74 -8.03 -21.93
CA ALA A 397 -10.84 -8.93 -22.29
C ALA A 397 -11.43 -9.62 -21.04
N TYR A 398 -10.58 -10.05 -20.12
CA TYR A 398 -10.98 -10.65 -18.84
C TYR A 398 -11.69 -9.64 -17.93
N LYS A 399 -11.20 -8.40 -17.85
CA LYS A 399 -11.82 -7.32 -17.07
C LYS A 399 -13.28 -7.07 -17.47
N ALA A 400 -13.58 -7.18 -18.77
CA ALA A 400 -14.95 -7.06 -19.26
C ALA A 400 -15.82 -8.28 -18.90
N HIS A 401 -15.25 -9.48 -18.86
CA HIS A 401 -15.96 -10.74 -18.62
C HIS A 401 -15.04 -11.77 -17.92
N PRO A 402 -14.97 -11.77 -16.57
CA PRO A 402 -14.10 -12.67 -15.83
C PRO A 402 -14.49 -14.14 -16.06
N SER A 403 -13.62 -14.91 -16.72
CA SER A 403 -13.88 -16.32 -17.06
C SER A 403 -12.59 -17.06 -17.38
N THR A 404 -12.34 -18.16 -16.68
CA THR A 404 -11.23 -19.08 -16.94
C THR A 404 -11.31 -19.75 -18.31
N ASP A 405 -12.52 -20.08 -18.78
CA ASP A 405 -12.74 -20.73 -20.07
C ASP A 405 -12.24 -19.84 -21.22
N ARG A 406 -12.50 -18.53 -21.14
CA ARG A 406 -12.00 -17.56 -22.13
C ARG A 406 -10.49 -17.42 -22.10
N LEU A 407 -9.87 -17.49 -20.91
CA LEU A 407 -8.41 -17.49 -20.80
C LEU A 407 -7.84 -18.73 -21.47
N GLU A 408 -8.43 -19.90 -21.23
CA GLU A 408 -8.01 -21.14 -21.90
C GLU A 408 -8.17 -21.07 -23.42
N GLU A 409 -9.28 -20.53 -23.93
CA GLU A 409 -9.47 -20.34 -25.36
C GLU A 409 -8.38 -19.48 -25.99
N GLU A 410 -8.06 -18.31 -25.40
CA GLU A 410 -7.00 -17.43 -25.91
C GLU A 410 -5.62 -18.08 -25.83
N LEU A 411 -5.32 -18.78 -24.74
CA LEU A 411 -4.06 -19.51 -24.58
C LEU A 411 -3.94 -20.68 -25.56
N ARG A 412 -5.04 -21.39 -25.87
CA ARG A 412 -5.07 -22.45 -26.89
C ARG A 412 -4.88 -21.89 -28.30
N ARG A 413 -5.43 -20.71 -28.62
CA ARG A 413 -5.13 -20.01 -29.88
C ARG A 413 -3.64 -19.66 -29.99
N LEU A 414 -3.02 -19.26 -28.89
CA LEU A 414 -1.58 -19.05 -28.84
C LEU A 414 -0.79 -20.35 -29.08
N LEU A 415 -1.25 -21.47 -28.51
CA LEU A 415 -0.70 -22.81 -28.69
C LEU A 415 -1.05 -23.47 -30.03
N HIS A 416 -1.65 -22.79 -31.02
CA HIS A 416 -2.05 -23.40 -32.31
C HIS A 416 -0.97 -24.26 -32.98
N LYS A 417 0.30 -24.02 -32.63
CA LYS A 417 1.46 -24.87 -32.89
C LYS A 417 2.10 -25.25 -31.55
N SER A 418 2.44 -26.53 -31.35
CA SER A 418 3.03 -27.04 -30.11
C SER A 418 4.36 -26.35 -29.77
N GLU A 419 5.10 -25.87 -30.77
CA GLU A 419 6.33 -25.10 -30.63
C GLU A 419 6.13 -23.73 -29.95
N ASN A 420 4.87 -23.26 -29.84
CA ASN A 420 4.53 -22.01 -29.16
C ASN A 420 4.33 -22.17 -27.65
N ILE A 421 4.60 -23.34 -27.06
CA ILE A 421 4.43 -23.57 -25.62
C ILE A 421 5.20 -22.56 -24.75
N CYS A 422 6.38 -22.12 -25.20
CA CYS A 422 7.14 -21.07 -24.53
C CYS A 422 6.39 -19.73 -24.48
N LEU A 423 5.55 -19.42 -25.49
CA LEU A 423 4.73 -18.21 -25.50
C LEU A 423 3.57 -18.31 -24.50
N VAL A 424 2.98 -19.50 -24.34
CA VAL A 424 1.95 -19.76 -23.32
C VAL A 424 2.56 -19.61 -21.93
N LEU A 425 3.71 -20.24 -21.69
CA LEU A 425 4.45 -20.13 -20.43
C LEU A 425 4.93 -18.70 -20.14
N TRP A 426 5.21 -17.90 -21.17
CA TRP A 426 5.54 -16.48 -21.02
C TRP A 426 4.40 -15.70 -20.36
N GLN A 427 3.15 -16.01 -20.72
CA GLN A 427 2.00 -15.38 -20.08
C GLN A 427 1.91 -15.71 -18.59
N ALA A 428 2.34 -16.91 -18.18
CA ALA A 428 2.44 -17.27 -16.77
C ALA A 428 3.57 -16.53 -16.03
N VAL A 429 4.68 -16.19 -16.68
CA VAL A 429 5.71 -15.33 -16.07
C VAL A 429 5.15 -13.94 -15.78
N LEU A 430 4.48 -13.35 -16.77
CA LEU A 430 3.83 -12.05 -16.61
C LEU A 430 2.71 -12.10 -15.55
N ALA A 431 1.92 -13.17 -15.50
CA ALA A 431 0.94 -13.39 -14.43
C ALA A 431 1.60 -13.53 -13.05
N THR A 432 2.74 -14.19 -12.95
CA THR A 432 3.47 -14.32 -11.68
C THR A 432 3.89 -12.94 -11.16
N LEU A 433 4.45 -12.10 -12.03
CA LEU A 433 4.82 -10.72 -11.71
C LEU A 433 3.60 -9.87 -11.34
N ALA A 434 2.54 -9.92 -12.16
CA ALA A 434 1.31 -9.17 -11.92
C ALA A 434 0.62 -9.60 -10.62
N TYR A 435 0.59 -10.90 -10.30
CA TYR A 435 0.08 -11.43 -9.04
C TYR A 435 0.90 -10.94 -7.86
N TRP A 436 2.23 -11.03 -7.94
CA TRP A 436 3.13 -10.52 -6.91
C TRP A 436 2.90 -9.03 -6.64
N ASN A 437 2.83 -8.22 -7.71
CA ASN A 437 2.56 -6.78 -7.63
C ASN A 437 1.20 -6.49 -6.99
N ALA A 438 0.15 -7.21 -7.39
CA ALA A 438 -1.18 -7.04 -6.82
C ALA A 438 -1.20 -7.37 -5.32
N CYS A 439 -0.58 -8.49 -4.92
CA CYS A 439 -0.44 -8.84 -3.51
C CYS A 439 0.35 -7.78 -2.73
N LYS A 440 1.41 -7.21 -3.30
CA LYS A 440 2.20 -6.14 -2.67
C LYS A 440 1.38 -4.86 -2.53
N ALA A 441 0.74 -4.40 -3.60
CA ALA A 441 -0.11 -3.23 -3.59
C ALA A 441 -1.24 -3.35 -2.56
N LEU A 442 -1.89 -4.51 -2.46
CA LEU A 442 -2.97 -4.78 -1.50
C LEU A 442 -2.47 -5.00 -0.07
N ARG A 443 -1.24 -5.51 0.11
CA ARG A 443 -0.63 -5.68 1.43
C ARG A 443 -0.26 -4.35 2.07
N PHE A 444 0.25 -3.40 1.28
CA PHE A 444 0.62 -2.07 1.76
C PHE A 444 -0.52 -1.04 1.62
N GLY A 445 -1.54 -1.35 0.82
CA GLY A 445 -2.68 -0.47 0.56
C GLY A 445 -3.77 -0.55 1.62
N ILE A 446 -4.18 0.60 2.13
CA ILE A 446 -5.42 0.77 2.90
C ILE A 446 -6.44 1.38 1.96
N GLU A 447 -7.48 0.61 1.61
CA GLU A 447 -8.63 1.14 0.88
C GLU A 447 -9.21 2.32 1.67
N SER A 448 -9.38 3.45 1.00
CA SER A 448 -9.74 4.71 1.63
C SER A 448 -10.87 5.45 0.90
N PRO A 449 -11.72 6.17 1.65
CA PRO A 449 -12.75 7.02 1.06
C PRO A 449 -12.13 8.19 0.30
N ASP A 450 -12.83 8.68 -0.73
CA ASP A 450 -12.35 9.75 -1.61
C ASP A 450 -12.01 11.04 -0.84
N GLU A 451 -12.74 11.32 0.24
CA GLU A 451 -12.50 12.46 1.12
C GLU A 451 -11.12 12.37 1.82
N TRP A 452 -10.69 11.17 2.20
CA TRP A 452 -9.34 10.98 2.75
C TRP A 452 -8.27 11.11 1.67
N ILE A 453 -8.54 10.63 0.46
CA ILE A 453 -7.66 10.82 -0.69
C ILE A 453 -7.48 12.33 -0.97
N GLN A 454 -8.56 13.10 -1.00
CA GLN A 454 -8.49 14.56 -1.16
C GLN A 454 -7.69 15.22 -0.03
N PHE A 455 -7.87 14.77 1.21
CA PHE A 455 -7.10 15.25 2.37
C PHE A 455 -5.61 14.99 2.19
N ILE A 456 -5.19 13.81 1.72
CA ILE A 456 -3.77 13.49 1.47
C ILE A 456 -3.16 14.38 0.38
N LEU A 457 -3.92 14.63 -0.69
CA LEU A 457 -3.40 15.36 -1.86
C LEU A 457 -3.29 16.87 -1.65
N ALA A 458 -3.96 17.40 -0.62
CA ALA A 458 -3.91 18.80 -0.25
C ALA A 458 -2.49 19.28 0.13
N GLN A 459 -2.27 20.58 0.01
CA GLN A 459 -1.04 21.22 0.51
C GLN A 459 -0.93 21.04 2.02
N ASP A 460 0.27 21.08 2.59
CA ASP A 460 0.38 21.01 4.04
C ASP A 460 -0.24 22.26 4.69
N SER A 461 -0.86 22.07 5.85
CA SER A 461 -1.39 23.16 6.68
C SER A 461 -1.55 22.68 8.11
N ASP A 462 -1.48 23.60 9.07
CA ASP A 462 -1.87 23.29 10.45
C ASP A 462 -3.39 23.10 10.54
N ILE A 463 -3.81 21.98 11.14
CA ILE A 463 -5.19 21.69 11.53
C ILE A 463 -5.28 21.68 13.07
N LEU A 464 -6.48 21.83 13.59
CA LEU A 464 -6.70 21.88 15.04
C LEU A 464 -6.91 20.48 15.60
N ILE A 465 -6.21 20.12 16.66
CA ILE A 465 -6.41 18.86 17.40
C ILE A 465 -6.87 19.17 18.83
N GLY A 466 -8.12 18.83 19.18
CA GLY A 466 -8.74 19.21 20.45
C GLY A 466 -9.85 18.30 20.93
#